data_AF-A0A3C0NEM8-F1
#
_entry.id   AF-A0A3C0NEM8-F1
#
_cell.length_a   1.000
_cell.length_b   1.000
_cell.length_c   1.000
_cell.angle_alpha   90.00
_cell.angle_beta   90.00
_cell.angle_gamma   90.00
#
_symmetry.space_group_name_H-M   'P 1'
#
loop_
_entity.id
_entity.type
_entity.pdbx_description
1 polymer ?
#
loop_
_entity_poly.entity_id
_entity_poly.type
_entity_poly.pdbx_seq_one_letter_code
_entity_poly.pdbx_strand_id
1 'polypeptide(L)' 'DLHIWAMSTTETALTAHLIMPAGYPGDAFLMNVNKELHDNFGIEHTTLQIETGDPSYPCPLAQENVI' A
#
# COMPACT_ATOMS: atom_id res chain seq x y z
N ASP A 1 7.75 0.99 -3.71
CA ASP A 1 7.40 2.41 -3.63
C ASP A 1 6.42 2.66 -2.48
N LEU A 2 6.68 3.70 -1.68
CA LEU A 2 5.89 4.05 -0.49
C LEU A 2 6.02 5.56 -0.26
N HIS A 3 4.88 6.25 -0.29
CA HIS A 3 4.80 7.68 -0.03
C HIS A 3 3.91 7.94 1.17
N ILE A 4 4.35 8.83 2.04
CA ILE A 4 3.62 9.29 3.21
C ILE A 4 3.68 10.81 3.22
N TRP A 5 2.54 11.47 3.43
CA TRP A 5 2.48 12.92 3.52
C TRP A 5 1.40 13.37 4.51
N ALA A 6 1.55 14.58 5.02
CA ALA A 6 0.53 15.20 5.86
C ALA A 6 -0.57 15.80 4.98
N MET A 7 -1.83 15.41 5.21
CA MET A 7 -3.00 16.03 4.60
C MET A 7 -3.38 17.33 5.33
N SER A 8 -3.06 17.39 6.63
CA SER A 8 -3.26 18.54 7.51
C SER A 8 -2.24 18.51 8.65
N THR A 9 -2.42 19.32 9.68
CA THR A 9 -1.58 19.27 10.89
C THR A 9 -1.84 18.03 11.76
N THR A 10 -2.95 17.31 11.51
CA THR A 10 -3.39 16.18 12.35
C THR A 10 -3.64 14.90 11.56
N GLU A 11 -3.75 14.97 10.23
CA GLU A 11 -4.08 13.80 9.40
C GLU A 11 -2.91 13.46 8.47
N THR A 12 -2.54 12.18 8.47
CA THR A 12 -1.49 11.62 7.61
C THR A 12 -2.10 10.69 6.57
N ALA A 13 -1.59 10.76 5.35
CA ALA A 13 -1.97 9.89 4.24
C ALA A 13 -0.78 9.07 3.72
N LEU A 14 -1.10 7.91 3.12
CA LEU A 14 -0.15 6.97 2.55
C LEU A 14 -0.61 6.47 1.19
N THR A 15 0.32 6.37 0.24
CA THR A 15 0.15 5.54 -0.96
C THR A 15 1.27 4.54 -1.09
N ALA A 16 0.95 3.32 -1.52
CA ALA A 16 1.96 2.30 -1.78
C ALA A 16 1.49 1.29 -2.83
N HIS A 17 2.46 0.58 -3.40
CA HIS A 17 2.24 -0.55 -4.30
C HIS A 17 2.45 -1.85 -3.52
N LEU A 18 1.46 -2.74 -3.55
CA LEU A 18 1.55 -4.07 -2.96
C LEU A 18 1.59 -5.13 -4.06
N ILE A 19 2.71 -5.83 -4.16
CA ILE A 19 2.85 -6.97 -5.07
C ILE A 19 2.26 -8.22 -4.40
N MET A 20 1.22 -8.77 -5.02
CA MET A 20 0.47 -9.93 -4.56
C MET A 20 0.35 -10.93 -5.72
N PRO A 21 1.26 -11.92 -5.82
CA PRO A 21 1.28 -12.87 -6.94
C PRO A 21 -0.01 -13.68 -7.12
N ALA A 22 -0.77 -13.88 -6.04
CA ALA A 22 -2.07 -14.55 -6.07
C ALA A 22 -3.25 -13.63 -6.50
N GLY A 23 -2.98 -12.36 -6.80
CA GLY A 23 -4.01 -11.39 -7.19
C GLY A 23 -4.63 -10.63 -6.02
N TYR A 24 -5.77 -10.01 -6.30
CA TYR A 24 -6.52 -9.18 -5.35
C TYR A 24 -6.95 -10.01 -4.11
N PRO A 25 -6.55 -9.63 -2.89
CA PRO A 25 -6.78 -10.42 -1.67
C PRO A 25 -8.19 -10.23 -1.09
N GLY A 26 -9.00 -9.34 -1.66
CA GLY A 26 -10.36 -9.03 -1.20
C GLY A 26 -10.44 -7.85 -0.23
N ASP A 27 -11.65 -7.33 -0.07
CA ASP A 27 -11.93 -6.09 0.69
C ASP A 27 -11.60 -6.24 2.19
N ALA A 28 -11.80 -7.43 2.76
CA ALA A 28 -11.50 -7.69 4.16
C ALA A 28 -10.01 -7.51 4.48
N PHE A 29 -9.13 -7.87 3.55
CA PHE A 29 -7.70 -7.62 3.69
C PHE A 29 -7.41 -6.12 3.69
N LEU A 30 -7.95 -5.35 2.73
CA LEU A 30 -7.73 -3.91 2.65
C LEU A 30 -8.26 -3.18 3.90
N MET A 31 -9.41 -3.60 4.41
CA MET A 31 -9.99 -3.06 5.64
C MET A 31 -9.08 -3.31 6.85
N ASN A 32 -8.51 -4.52 6.97
CA ASN A 32 -7.58 -4.85 8.03
C ASN A 32 -6.28 -4.04 7.92
N VAL A 33 -5.71 -3.89 6.72
CA VAL A 33 -4.52 -3.06 6.52
C VAL A 33 -4.79 -1.60 6.90
N ASN A 34 -5.92 -1.04 6.48
CA ASN A 34 -6.31 0.32 6.88
C ASN A 34 -6.42 0.45 8.39
N LYS A 35 -7.03 -0.54 9.05
CA LYS A 35 -7.14 -0.56 10.51
C LYS A 35 -5.77 -0.61 11.19
N GLU A 36 -4.88 -1.49 10.73
CA GLU A 36 -3.54 -1.63 11.30
C GLU A 36 -2.69 -0.37 11.08
N LEU A 37 -2.81 0.29 9.93
CA LEU A 37 -2.10 1.53 9.65
C LEU A 37 -2.60 2.70 10.51
N HIS A 38 -3.92 2.76 10.75
CA HIS A 38 -4.50 3.72 11.69
C HIS A 38 -4.04 3.44 13.13
N ASP A 39 -4.27 2.22 13.63
CA ASP A 39 -4.03 1.88 15.04
C ASP A 39 -2.54 2.03 15.43
N ASN A 40 -1.62 1.67 14.54
CA ASN A 40 -0.19 1.65 14.85
C ASN A 40 0.55 2.94 14.46
N PHE A 41 0.07 3.66 13.45
CA PHE A 41 0.80 4.79 12.86
C PHE A 41 -0.02 6.08 12.70
N GLY A 42 -1.32 6.08 13.01
CA GLY A 42 -2.19 7.24 12.87
C GLY A 42 -2.39 7.68 11.40
N ILE A 43 -2.33 6.72 10.47
CA ILE A 43 -2.55 6.98 9.04
C ILE A 43 -4.05 6.86 8.77
N GLU A 44 -4.70 7.99 8.50
CA GLU A 44 -6.15 8.08 8.31
C GLU A 44 -6.58 7.77 6.87
N HIS A 45 -5.71 8.09 5.90
CA HIS A 45 -6.02 7.94 4.48
C HIS A 45 -4.98 7.08 3.80
N THR A 46 -5.39 5.89 3.35
CA THR A 46 -4.49 4.97 2.66
C THR A 46 -5.05 4.58 1.29
N THR A 47 -4.21 4.65 0.26
CA THR A 47 -4.51 4.14 -1.08
C THR A 47 -3.45 3.10 -1.47
N LEU A 48 -3.86 1.87 -1.72
CA LEU A 48 -2.97 0.77 -2.07
C LEU A 48 -3.24 0.32 -3.50
N GLN A 49 -2.22 0.39 -4.35
CA GLN A 49 -2.27 -0.20 -5.69
C GLN A 49 -1.83 -1.67 -5.58
N ILE A 50 -2.74 -2.58 -5.90
CA ILE A 50 -2.46 -4.02 -5.91
C ILE A 50 -1.97 -4.43 -7.30
N GLU A 51 -0.83 -5.10 -7.35
CA GLU A 51 -0.25 -5.62 -8.59
C GLU A 51 0.14 -7.08 -8.42
N THR A 52 0.19 -7.85 -9.51
CA THR A 52 0.53 -9.29 -9.44
C THR A 52 2.02 -9.58 -9.61
N GLY A 53 2.81 -8.59 -10.04
CA GLY A 53 4.24 -8.77 -10.30
C GLY A 53 4.52 -9.67 -11.51
N ASP A 54 3.61 -9.71 -12.49
CA ASP A 54 3.84 -10.42 -13.76
C ASP A 54 5.13 -9.91 -14.44
N PRO A 55 6.11 -10.77 -14.75
CA PRO A 55 7.33 -10.35 -15.43
C PRO A 55 7.11 -9.69 -16.80
N SER A 56 5.98 -9.95 -17.44
CA SER A 56 5.56 -9.32 -18.71
C SER A 56 5.04 -7.90 -18.51
N TYR A 57 4.59 -7.58 -17.29
CA TYR A 57 4.05 -6.29 -16.88
C TYR A 57 4.68 -5.89 -15.54
N PRO A 58 6.01 -5.70 -15.49
CA PRO A 58 6.71 -5.46 -14.24
C PRO A 58 6.24 -4.16 -13.60
N CYS A 59 6.10 -4.16 -12.29
CA CYS A 59 5.85 -2.95 -11.53
C CYS A 59 7.06 -2.01 -11.67
N PRO A 60 6.95 -0.85 -12.34
CA PRO A 60 8.09 0.06 -12.50
C PRO A 60 8.49 0.73 -11.18
N LEU A 61 7.63 0.63 -10.17
CA LEU A 61 7.78 1.21 -8.83
C LEU A 61 8.12 0.16 -7.76
N ALA A 62 8.24 -1.12 -8.15
CA ALA A 62 8.86 -2.11 -7.29
C ALA A 62 10.34 -1.75 -7.17
N GLN A 63 10.84 -1.62 -5.93
CA GLN A 63 12.26 -1.44 -5.72
C GLN A 63 12.97 -2.73 -6.14
N GLU A 64 14.00 -2.62 -6.97
CA GLU A 64 14.80 -3.76 -7.46
C GLU A 64 15.56 -4.52 -6.34
N ASN A 65 15.42 -4.13 -5.07
CA ASN A 65 16.18 -4.68 -3.94
C ASN A 65 15.36 -4.79 -2.65
N VAL A 66 14.18 -5.41 -2.71
CA VAL A 66 13.55 -5.93 -1.48
C VAL A 66 13.97 -7.39 -1.37
N ILE A 67 14.95 -7.63 -0.50
CA ILE A 67 15.59 -8.92 -0.20
C ILE A 67 14.57 -9.90 0.37
#